data_AF-A0A8J5GUV1-F1
#
_entry.id   AF-A0A8J5GUV1-F1
#
_cell.length_a   1.000
_cell.length_b   1.000
_cell.length_c   1.000
_cell.angle_alpha   90.00
_cell.angle_beta   90.00
_cell.angle_gamma   90.00
#
_symmetry.space_group_name_H-M   'P 1'
#
loop_
_entity.id
_entity.type
_entity.pdbx_description
1 polymer ?
#
loop_
_entity_poly.entity_id
_entity_poly.type
_entity_poly.pdbx_seq_one_letter_code
_entity_poly.pdbx_strand_id
1 'polypeptide(L)'
;MHPSHEAAFLLELANLATISFEEGYTQLFGDSNLMLHGDGRTAHLSLDQRIGAAFPSQDLYLHGFFSASIKLPSDYVAGVVVAFYICFCSRV
;
A
#
# COMPACT_ATOMS: atom_id res chain seq x y z
N MET A 1 -14.60 24.72 15.40
CA MET A 1 -13.61 24.07 14.52
C MET A 1 -14.03 24.36 13.09
N HIS A 2 -13.21 25.09 12.33
CA HIS A 2 -13.58 25.73 11.08
C HIS A 2 -13.28 24.79 9.88
N PRO A 3 -14.17 24.70 8.87
CA PRO A 3 -14.07 23.74 7.75
C PRO A 3 -12.87 23.95 6.80
N SER A 4 -12.00 24.92 7.06
CA SER A 4 -10.86 25.28 6.20
C SER A 4 -9.64 24.34 6.29
N HIS A 5 -9.50 23.57 7.37
CA HIS A 5 -8.38 22.62 7.51
C HIS A 5 -8.59 21.32 6.72
N GLU A 6 -9.82 20.84 6.63
CA GLU A 6 -10.19 19.64 5.86
C GLU A 6 -9.92 19.83 4.37
N ALA A 7 -10.33 20.98 3.81
CA ALA A 7 -10.14 21.28 2.39
C ALA A 7 -8.66 21.40 2.01
N ALA A 8 -7.82 21.96 2.89
CA ALA A 8 -6.38 22.07 2.65
C ALA A 8 -5.70 20.68 2.64
N PHE A 9 -6.06 19.80 3.57
CA PHE A 9 -5.52 18.43 3.61
C PHE A 9 -5.92 17.60 2.39
N LEU A 10 -7.17 17.74 1.93
CA LEU A 10 -7.64 17.08 0.71
C LEU A 10 -6.92 17.62 -0.55
N LEU A 11 -6.58 18.91 -0.57
CA LEU A 11 -5.80 19.51 -1.65
C LEU A 11 -4.34 19.02 -1.65
N GLU A 12 -3.77 18.82 -0.47
CA GLU A 12 -2.42 18.24 -0.27
C GLU A 12 -2.38 16.80 -0.80
N LEU A 13 -3.38 15.97 -0.45
CA LEU A 13 -3.53 14.60 -0.97
C LEU A 13 -3.68 14.56 -2.50
N ALA A 14 -4.43 15.51 -3.07
CA ALA A 14 -4.60 15.62 -4.52
C ALA A 14 -3.31 16.00 -5.26
N ASN A 15 -2.33 16.58 -4.56
CA ASN A 15 -1.05 16.99 -5.11
C ASN A 15 0.10 16.02 -4.78
N LEU A 16 -0.17 14.91 -4.10
CA LEU A 16 0.84 13.87 -3.86
C LEU A 16 1.11 13.10 -5.15
N ALA A 17 2.35 13.22 -5.63
CA ALA A 17 2.82 12.39 -6.74
C ALA A 17 2.85 10.92 -6.30
N THR A 18 2.07 10.07 -6.97
CA THR A 18 2.16 8.62 -6.80
C THR A 18 3.48 8.13 -7.40
N ILE A 19 4.27 7.41 -6.60
CA ILE A 19 5.51 6.77 -7.06
C ILE A 19 5.22 5.46 -7.78
N SER A 20 6.17 4.97 -8.58
CA SER A 20 6.08 3.61 -9.11
C SER A 20 6.37 2.57 -8.03
N PHE A 21 5.81 1.37 -8.15
CA PHE A 21 6.05 0.29 -7.19
C PHE A 21 7.54 -0.04 -7.08
N GLU A 22 8.23 -0.18 -8.21
CA GLU A 22 9.65 -0.49 -8.31
C GLU A 22 10.57 0.61 -7.75
N GLU A 23 10.05 1.82 -7.54
CA GLU A 23 10.80 2.92 -6.92
C GLU A 23 10.70 2.88 -5.38
N GLY A 24 9.53 2.52 -4.84
CA GLY A 24 9.29 2.61 -3.38
C GLY A 24 9.27 1.28 -2.63
N TYR A 25 9.00 0.18 -3.31
CA TYR A 25 8.65 -1.10 -2.71
C TYR A 25 9.40 -2.25 -3.38
N THR A 26 9.44 -3.39 -2.69
CA THR A 26 9.95 -4.65 -3.22
C THR A 26 9.00 -5.79 -2.85
N GLN A 27 8.96 -6.87 -3.63
CA GLN A 27 8.15 -8.02 -3.26
C GLN A 27 8.84 -8.79 -2.12
N LEU A 28 8.14 -9.04 -1.00
CA LEU A 28 8.62 -9.93 0.05
C LEU A 28 8.23 -11.38 -0.23
N PHE A 29 6.94 -11.60 -0.51
CA PHE A 29 6.41 -12.90 -0.90
C PHE A 29 5.13 -12.74 -1.72
N GLY A 30 4.69 -13.84 -2.32
CA GLY A 30 3.37 -13.96 -2.91
C GLY A 30 3.35 -14.55 -4.32
N ASP A 31 4.50 -14.86 -4.92
CA ASP A 31 4.57 -15.46 -6.27
C ASP A 31 3.63 -14.74 -7.26
N SER A 32 2.66 -15.46 -7.84
CA SER A 32 1.64 -14.93 -8.75
C SER A 32 0.52 -14.11 -8.07
N ASN A 33 0.47 -14.07 -6.75
CA ASN A 33 -0.50 -13.33 -5.94
C ASN A 33 -0.12 -11.85 -5.74
N LEU A 34 1.01 -11.40 -6.29
CA LEU A 34 1.36 -9.99 -6.44
C LEU A 34 1.56 -9.68 -7.92
N MET A 35 0.75 -8.77 -8.46
CA MET A 35 0.90 -8.32 -9.85
C MET A 35 0.81 -6.79 -9.93
N LEU A 36 1.67 -6.18 -10.74
CA LEU A 36 1.60 -4.76 -11.04
C LEU A 36 0.71 -4.52 -12.25
N HIS A 37 -0.16 -3.52 -12.17
CA HIS A 37 -1.11 -3.20 -13.23
C HIS A 37 -0.77 -1.86 -13.89
N GLY A 38 -1.00 -1.76 -15.20
CA GLY A 38 -0.92 -0.52 -15.97
C GLY A 38 0.47 0.14 -15.93
N ASP A 39 0.52 1.33 -15.34
CA ASP A 39 1.71 2.19 -15.23
C ASP A 39 2.70 1.77 -14.12
N GLY A 40 2.46 0.62 -13.48
CA GLY A 40 3.31 0.11 -12.40
C GLY A 40 3.10 0.83 -11.06
N ARG A 41 2.05 1.65 -10.92
CA ARG A 41 1.73 2.36 -9.66
C ARG A 41 0.63 1.68 -8.85
N THR A 42 -0.03 0.70 -9.44
CA THR A 42 -1.09 -0.09 -8.78
C THR A 42 -0.63 -1.52 -8.61
N ALA A 43 -0.56 -1.98 -7.36
CA ALA A 43 -0.34 -3.39 -7.03
C ALA A 43 -1.68 -4.09 -6.79
N HIS A 44 -1.89 -5.21 -7.47
CA HIS A 44 -3.00 -6.11 -7.22
C HIS A 44 -2.52 -7.26 -6.33
N LEU A 45 -3.15 -7.40 -5.17
CA LEU A 45 -2.90 -8.50 -4.25
C LEU A 45 -4.03 -9.52 -4.34
N SER A 46 -3.65 -10.79 -4.38
CA SER A 46 -4.57 -11.93 -4.27
C SER A 46 -4.24 -12.75 -3.03
N LEU A 47 -5.21 -13.54 -2.57
CA LEU A 47 -5.01 -14.51 -1.51
C LEU A 47 -5.69 -15.81 -1.95
N ASP A 48 -4.92 -16.90 -1.94
CA ASP A 48 -5.43 -18.23 -2.14
C ASP A 48 -5.20 -19.11 -0.90
N GLN A 49 -5.53 -20.39 -0.98
CA GLN A 49 -5.37 -21.33 0.14
C GLN A 49 -3.91 -21.65 0.48
N ARG A 50 -2.96 -21.33 -0.40
CA ARG A 50 -1.53 -21.63 -0.24
C ARG A 50 -0.80 -20.46 0.41
N ILE A 51 -0.97 -19.25 -0.11
CA ILE A 51 -0.23 -18.06 0.34
C ILE A 51 -0.93 -16.74 -0.02
N GLY A 52 -0.72 -15.72 0.81
CA GLY A 52 -1.07 -14.34 0.48
C GLY A 52 0.03 -13.64 -0.32
N ALA A 53 0.12 -12.31 -0.17
CA ALA A 53 1.20 -11.50 -0.72
C ALA A 53 1.57 -10.34 0.21
N ALA A 54 2.83 -9.91 0.18
CA ALA A 54 3.28 -8.73 0.89
C ALA A 54 4.46 -8.05 0.18
N PHE A 55 4.58 -6.75 0.37
CA PHE A 55 5.65 -5.92 -0.14
C PHE A 55 6.04 -4.85 0.90
N PRO A 56 7.29 -4.82 1.40
CA PRO A 56 7.77 -3.75 2.27
C PRO A 56 8.34 -2.60 1.43
N SER A 57 8.56 -1.46 2.06
CA SER A 57 9.34 -0.39 1.46
C SER A 57 10.77 -0.84 1.19
N GLN A 58 11.40 -0.27 0.16
CA GLN A 58 12.82 -0.51 -0.11
C GLN A 58 13.70 0.03 1.03
N ASP A 59 13.36 1.24 1.47
CA ASP A 59 14.06 1.98 2.52
C ASP A 59 13.36 1.93 3.88
N LEU A 60 14.12 2.28 4.92
CA LEU A 60 13.65 2.46 6.29
C LEU A 60 13.45 3.95 6.56
N TYR A 61 12.33 4.28 7.21
CA TYR A 61 11.96 5.65 7.52
C TYR A 61 11.79 5.85 9.02
N LEU A 62 12.34 6.95 9.54
CA LEU A 62 12.13 7.36 10.93
C LEU A 62 10.87 8.23 11.08
N HIS A 63 10.57 9.04 10.07
CA HIS A 63 9.43 9.95 9.99
C HIS A 63 8.99 10.07 8.54
N GLY A 64 7.71 10.36 8.32
CA GLY A 64 7.17 10.53 6.97
C GLY A 64 5.65 10.52 6.97
N PHE A 65 5.08 10.94 5.84
CA PHE A 65 3.66 10.77 5.55
C PHE A 65 3.50 9.64 4.52
N PHE A 66 2.85 8.56 4.92
CA PHE A 66 2.65 7.38 4.08
C PHE A 66 1.17 7.30 3.70
N SER A 67 0.90 7.31 2.40
CA SER A 67 -0.45 7.25 1.89
C SER A 67 -0.54 6.25 0.73
N ALA A 68 -1.71 5.65 0.59
CA ALA A 68 -2.04 4.74 -0.48
C ALA A 68 -3.54 4.83 -0.78
N SER A 69 -3.89 4.68 -2.06
CA SER A 69 -5.29 4.44 -2.45
C SER A 69 -5.54 2.94 -2.44
N ILE A 70 -6.43 2.47 -1.57
CA ILE A 70 -6.67 1.04 -1.36
C ILE A 70 -8.12 0.70 -1.71
N LYS A 71 -8.31 -0.17 -2.71
CA LYS A 71 -9.60 -0.79 -3.01
C LYS A 71 -9.68 -2.14 -2.31
N LEU A 72 -10.70 -2.32 -1.48
CA LEU A 72 -10.94 -3.59 -0.80
C LEU A 72 -11.68 -4.58 -1.71
N PRO A 73 -11.48 -5.90 -1.52
CA PRO A 73 -12.25 -6.93 -2.19
C PRO A 73 -13.75 -6.78 -1.87
N SER A 74 -14.60 -6.97 -2.89
CA SER A 74 -16.04 -6.70 -2.81
C SER A 74 -16.91 -7.93 -2.46
N ASP A 75 -16.33 -9.13 -2.48
CA ASP A 75 -17.04 -10.39 -2.25
C ASP A 75 -16.88 -10.89 -0.80
N TYR A 76 -17.33 -12.11 -0.51
CA TYR A 76 -17.21 -12.70 0.82
C TYR A 76 -15.74 -12.91 1.21
N VAL A 77 -15.32 -12.21 2.27
CA VAL A 77 -13.92 -12.14 2.72
C VAL A 77 -13.78 -12.40 4.21
N ALA A 78 -14.64 -13.24 4.79
CA ALA A 78 -14.56 -13.56 6.22
C ALA A 78 -13.18 -14.15 6.58
N GLY A 79 -12.53 -13.55 7.58
CA GLY A 79 -11.20 -13.96 8.04
C GLY A 79 -10.03 -13.41 7.21
N VAL A 80 -10.29 -12.69 6.11
CA VAL A 80 -9.24 -12.03 5.32
C VAL A 80 -8.88 -10.69 5.92
N VAL A 81 -7.59 -10.38 5.98
CA VAL A 81 -7.08 -9.08 6.44
C VAL A 81 -6.29 -8.43 5.31
N VAL A 82 -6.63 -7.17 5.02
CA VAL A 82 -5.80 -6.28 4.20
C VAL A 82 -5.15 -5.27 5.14
N ALA A 83 -3.82 -5.14 5.06
CA ALA A 83 -3.07 -4.30 5.98
C ALA A 83 -2.12 -3.35 5.23
N PHE A 84 -2.12 -2.09 5.66
CA PHE A 84 -1.13 -1.08 5.31
C PHE A 84 -0.62 -0.48 6.62
N TYR A 85 0.64 -0.76 6.96
CA TYR A 85 1.18 -0.46 8.28
C TYR A 85 2.68 -0.21 8.21
N ILE A 86 3.21 0.40 9.28
CA ILE A 86 4.64 0.62 9.48
C ILE A 86 5.10 -0.40 10.51
N CYS A 87 6.25 -1.03 10.26
CA CYS A 87 6.91 -1.84 11.27
C CYS A 87 8.41 -1.54 11.30
N PHE A 88 8.97 -1.47 12.50
CA PHE A 88 10.42 -1.54 12.69
C PHE A 88 10.81 -3.01 12.68
N CYS A 89 10.96 -3.57 11.49
CA CYS A 89 11.58 -4.88 11.32
C CYS A 89 13.04 -4.65 10.93
N SER A 90 13.98 -4.96 11.83
CA SER A 90 15.37 -5.09 11.45
C SER A 90 15.45 -6.25 10.45
N ARG A 91 15.84 -5.99 9.19
CA ARG A 91 16.28 -7.05 8.27
C ARG A 91 17.40 -7.80 8.99
N VAL A 92 17.09 -8.98 9.53
CA VAL A 92 18.08 -9.96 10.01
C VAL A 92 18.54 -10.77 8.82
#